data_AF-A0A2J6Q552-F1
#
_entry.id   AF-A0A2J6Q552-F1
#
_cell.length_a   1.000
_cell.length_b   1.000
_cell.length_c   1.000
_cell.angle_alpha   90.00
_cell.angle_beta   90.00
_cell.angle_gamma   90.00
#
_symmetry.space_group_name_H-M   'P 1'
#
loop_
_entity.id
_entity.type
_entity.pdbx_description
1 polymer ?
#
loop_
_entity_poly.entity_id
_entity_poly.type
_entity_poly.pdbx_seq_one_letter_code
_entity_poly.pdbx_strand_id
1 'polypeptide(L)'
;MLLPIQLFEDHCVTSQLLFQVIIANINLVAQKISDELTSNKKGSKAKADKLKDNEYAVLNQTLHLSSLDLVDLERRRDFEKRFGNLLKDELTADLLQLQPVGPFAGICREREVYNRSLLQRVGLAADMSKNRDLDIQSLPWRIESQRGVLNSMIAQRDNKTKLQLAQASKRDSTALTVISVMTLLFLPGAYVATLFTTNMFAFKDGQEVWVYFTVVIPLTAFVMSVWYFWIRDPKANQDEESGGSGKDDKQD
;
A
#
# COMPACT_ATOMS: atom_id res chain seq x y z
N MET A 1 -46.01 5.19 19.40
CA MET A 1 -45.58 5.97 18.22
C MET A 1 -44.45 6.97 18.53
N LEU A 2 -44.38 7.61 19.71
CA LEU A 2 -43.30 8.56 20.02
C LEU A 2 -41.89 7.92 20.07
N LEU A 3 -41.78 6.71 20.65
CA LEU A 3 -40.50 6.01 20.84
C LEU A 3 -39.80 5.63 19.51
N PRO A 4 -40.49 5.05 18.50
CA PRO A 4 -39.91 4.82 17.17
C PRO A 4 -39.33 6.08 16.50
N ILE A 5 -40.00 7.22 16.67
CA ILE A 5 -39.57 8.49 16.07
C ILE A 5 -38.35 9.05 16.79
N GLN A 6 -38.32 8.98 18.12
CA GLN A 6 -37.15 9.38 18.90
C GLN A 6 -35.93 8.51 18.56
N LEU A 7 -36.13 7.20 18.42
CA LEU A 7 -35.06 6.29 18.00
C LEU A 7 -34.55 6.60 16.59
N PHE A 8 -35.44 6.96 15.66
CA PHE A 8 -35.05 7.37 14.31
C PHE A 8 -34.22 8.65 14.32
N GLU A 9 -34.65 9.67 15.06
CA GLU A 9 -33.91 10.92 15.19
C GLU A 9 -32.51 10.69 15.79
N ASP A 10 -32.44 9.91 16.87
CA ASP A 10 -31.16 9.56 17.52
C ASP A 10 -30.23 8.78 16.58
N HIS A 11 -30.79 7.85 15.80
CA HIS A 11 -30.04 7.14 14.77
C HIS A 11 -29.50 8.09 13.69
N CYS A 12 -30.33 9.01 13.19
CA CYS A 12 -29.91 10.01 12.20
C CYS A 12 -28.78 10.93 12.71
N VAL A 13 -28.83 11.32 13.98
CA VAL A 13 -27.78 12.11 14.64
C VAL A 13 -26.50 11.29 14.79
N THR A 14 -26.61 10.04 15.23
CA THR A 14 -25.47 9.14 15.38
C THR A 14 -24.77 8.89 14.05
N SER A 15 -25.53 8.63 12.98
CA SER A 15 -24.97 8.47 11.63
C SER A 15 -24.29 9.74 11.12
N GLN A 16 -24.81 10.92 11.48
CA GLN A 16 -24.15 12.19 11.16
C GLN A 16 -22.81 12.33 11.88
N LEU A 17 -22.71 11.95 13.15
CA LEU A 17 -21.45 11.99 13.90
C LEU A 17 -20.41 11.06 13.27
N LEU A 18 -20.81 9.82 12.94
CA LEU A 18 -19.95 8.85 12.28
C LEU A 18 -19.42 9.40 10.94
N PHE A 19 -20.31 9.96 10.12
CA PHE A 19 -19.94 10.60 8.85
C PHE A 19 -18.91 11.74 9.04
N GLN A 20 -19.09 12.59 10.04
CA GLN A 20 -18.13 13.67 10.34
C GLN A 20 -16.76 13.12 10.76
N VAL A 21 -16.72 12.05 11.54
CA VAL A 21 -15.47 11.38 11.93
C VAL A 21 -14.74 10.81 10.70
N ILE A 22 -15.44 10.13 9.78
CA ILE A 22 -14.85 9.62 8.55
C ILE A 22 -14.26 10.75 7.71
N ILE A 23 -15.01 11.84 7.52
CA ILE A 23 -14.52 13.00 6.76
C ILE A 23 -13.28 13.61 7.42
N ALA A 24 -13.29 13.76 8.74
CA ALA A 24 -12.14 14.28 9.48
C ALA A 24 -10.89 13.41 9.27
N ASN A 25 -11.03 12.08 9.33
CA ASN A 25 -9.93 11.14 9.09
C ASN A 25 -9.39 11.25 7.66
N ILE A 26 -10.28 11.27 6.66
CA ILE A 26 -9.90 11.40 5.24
C ILE A 26 -9.21 12.75 4.97
N ASN A 27 -9.68 13.83 5.60
CA ASN A 27 -9.07 15.15 5.45
C ASN A 27 -7.70 15.22 6.13
N LEU A 28 -7.56 14.63 7.32
CA LEU A 28 -6.27 14.50 8.01
C LEU A 28 -5.28 13.73 7.14
N VAL A 29 -5.72 12.62 6.53
CA VAL A 29 -4.89 11.83 5.61
C VAL A 29 -4.47 12.68 4.40
N ALA A 30 -5.42 13.38 3.78
CA ALA A 30 -5.14 14.26 2.64
C ALA A 30 -4.08 15.32 2.97
N GLN A 31 -4.22 15.95 4.14
CA GLN A 31 -3.31 16.99 4.60
C GLN A 31 -1.91 16.42 4.81
N LYS A 32 -1.78 15.29 5.51
CA LYS A 32 -0.48 14.62 5.72
C LYS A 32 0.20 14.25 4.41
N ILE A 33 -0.55 13.69 3.45
CA ILE A 33 -0.03 13.37 2.12
C ILE A 33 0.48 14.64 1.42
N SER A 34 -0.30 15.72 1.45
CA SER A 34 0.08 17.00 0.85
C SER A 34 1.35 17.58 1.50
N ASP A 35 1.43 17.54 2.83
CA ASP A 35 2.59 18.03 3.59
C ASP A 35 3.86 17.22 3.24
N GLU A 36 3.76 15.91 3.07
CA GLU A 36 4.88 15.07 2.63
C GLU A 36 5.28 15.32 1.18
N LEU A 37 4.33 15.49 0.26
CA LEU A 37 4.62 15.82 -1.13
C LEU A 37 5.35 17.18 -1.26
N THR A 38 5.00 18.15 -0.41
CA THR A 38 5.70 19.46 -0.37
C THR A 38 7.04 19.38 0.36
N SER A 39 7.15 18.56 1.40
CA SER A 39 8.39 18.32 2.16
C SER A 39 9.44 17.58 1.33
N ASN A 40 9.04 16.59 0.54
CA ASN A 40 9.94 15.82 -0.33
C ASN A 40 10.61 16.73 -1.39
N LYS A 41 9.94 17.80 -1.85
CA LYS A 41 10.57 18.83 -2.70
C LYS A 41 11.73 19.57 -2.01
N LYS A 42 11.78 19.62 -0.68
CA LYS A 42 12.81 20.33 0.10
C LYS A 42 14.03 19.49 0.49
N GLY A 43 14.14 18.24 0.01
CA GLY A 43 15.39 17.48 0.02
C GLY A 43 16.04 17.30 1.41
N SER A 44 15.43 16.53 2.31
CA SER A 44 16.05 16.17 3.60
C SER A 44 16.24 14.67 3.80
N LYS A 45 17.33 14.31 4.48
CA LYS A 45 18.10 13.05 4.38
C LYS A 45 17.67 11.92 5.35
N ALA A 46 17.74 10.69 4.84
CA ALA A 46 18.10 9.36 5.40
C ALA A 46 17.74 8.92 6.84
N LYS A 47 17.80 9.77 7.88
CA LYS A 47 17.41 9.35 9.25
C LYS A 47 15.89 9.46 9.48
N ALA A 48 15.21 10.18 8.61
CA ALA A 48 13.77 10.24 8.51
C ALA A 48 13.14 8.94 7.98
N ASP A 49 13.94 7.94 7.53
CA ASP A 49 13.36 6.89 6.70
C ASP A 49 12.51 5.87 7.47
N LYS A 50 13.04 5.28 8.55
CA LYS A 50 12.26 4.32 9.36
C LYS A 50 11.07 4.95 10.08
N LEU A 51 11.16 6.23 10.48
CA LEU A 51 10.07 6.93 11.17
C LEU A 51 8.89 7.20 10.21
N LYS A 52 9.18 7.42 8.94
CA LYS A 52 8.19 7.61 7.87
C LYS A 52 7.51 6.32 7.43
N ASP A 53 8.18 5.16 7.51
CA ASP A 53 7.53 3.87 7.20
C ASP A 53 6.39 3.57 8.18
N ASN A 54 6.60 3.87 9.48
CA ASN A 54 5.54 3.80 10.48
C ASN A 54 4.41 4.81 10.19
N GLU A 55 4.74 6.01 9.73
CA GLU A 55 3.74 7.02 9.38
C GLU A 55 2.87 6.61 8.19
N TYR A 56 3.47 6.06 7.13
CA TYR A 56 2.71 5.52 5.99
C TYR A 56 1.85 4.31 6.38
N ALA A 57 2.34 3.46 7.30
CA ALA A 57 1.55 2.35 7.83
C ALA A 57 0.33 2.85 8.63
N VAL A 58 0.50 3.84 9.50
CA VAL A 58 -0.60 4.48 10.25
C VAL A 58 -1.60 5.15 9.30
N LEU A 59 -1.11 5.79 8.24
CA LEU A 59 -1.96 6.43 7.24
C LEU A 59 -2.79 5.41 6.46
N ASN A 60 -2.18 4.32 6.00
CA ASN A 60 -2.85 3.21 5.33
C ASN A 60 -3.87 2.53 6.25
N GLN A 61 -3.53 2.34 7.52
CA GLN A 61 -4.43 1.79 8.52
C GLN A 61 -5.63 2.71 8.75
N THR A 62 -5.41 4.03 8.87
CA THR A 62 -6.48 5.02 9.05
C THR A 62 -7.44 5.01 7.86
N LEU A 63 -6.89 4.91 6.65
CA LEU A 63 -7.66 4.83 5.42
C LEU A 63 -8.45 3.52 5.30
N HIS A 64 -7.86 2.40 5.74
CA HIS A 64 -8.54 1.11 5.82
C HIS A 64 -9.67 1.13 6.84
N LEU A 65 -9.45 1.64 8.05
CA LEU A 65 -10.50 1.80 9.06
C LEU A 65 -11.63 2.70 8.55
N SER A 66 -11.28 3.83 7.92
CA SER A 66 -12.27 4.74 7.32
C SER A 66 -13.09 4.05 6.22
N SER A 67 -12.51 3.12 5.46
CA SER A 67 -13.24 2.34 4.47
C SER A 67 -14.20 1.31 5.09
N LEU A 68 -13.86 0.74 6.26
CA LEU A 68 -14.75 -0.15 7.00
C LEU A 68 -15.92 0.65 7.62
N ASP A 69 -15.61 1.78 8.26
CA ASP A 69 -16.61 2.66 8.85
C ASP A 69 -17.59 3.20 7.79
N LEU A 70 -17.12 3.40 6.55
CA LEU A 70 -17.96 3.80 5.43
C LEU A 70 -19.02 2.75 5.06
N VAL A 71 -18.67 1.46 5.09
CA VAL A 71 -19.64 0.37 4.86
C VAL A 71 -20.70 0.35 5.95
N ASP A 72 -20.29 0.55 7.21
CA ASP A 72 -21.23 0.67 8.32
C ASP A 72 -22.13 1.89 8.19
N LEU A 73 -21.60 3.02 7.73
CA LEU A 73 -22.37 4.23 7.45
C LEU A 73 -23.38 4.02 6.32
N GLU A 74 -23.00 3.32 5.25
CA GLU A 74 -23.87 2.99 4.13
C GLU A 74 -25.05 2.12 4.58
N ARG A 75 -24.76 1.08 5.37
CA ARG A 75 -25.80 0.22 5.98
C ARG A 75 -26.75 1.01 6.88
N ARG A 76 -26.22 1.90 7.72
CA ARG A 76 -27.02 2.80 8.56
C ARG A 76 -27.89 3.72 7.72
N ARG A 77 -27.36 4.24 6.61
CA ARG A 77 -28.11 5.11 5.71
C ARG A 77 -29.25 4.37 5.02
N ASP A 78 -29.04 3.14 4.58
CA ASP A 78 -30.08 2.30 4.01
C ASP A 78 -31.19 1.98 5.01
N PHE A 79 -30.82 1.70 6.26
CA PHE A 79 -31.78 1.58 7.35
C PHE A 79 -32.59 2.86 7.53
N GLU A 80 -31.95 4.04 7.55
CA GLU A 80 -32.64 5.32 7.70
C GLU A 80 -33.64 5.60 6.57
N LYS A 81 -33.28 5.26 5.32
CA LYS A 81 -34.20 5.39 4.18
C LYS A 81 -35.44 4.52 4.36
N ARG A 82 -35.24 3.24 4.71
CA ARG A 82 -36.33 2.27 4.88
C ARG A 82 -37.22 2.62 6.06
N PHE A 83 -36.61 2.89 7.21
CA PHE A 83 -37.33 3.19 8.44
C PHE A 83 -38.04 4.54 8.37
N GLY A 84 -37.41 5.56 7.78
CA GLY A 84 -38.04 6.86 7.56
C GLY A 84 -39.26 6.78 6.63
N ASN A 85 -39.21 5.95 5.58
CA ASN A 85 -40.36 5.71 4.71
C ASN A 85 -41.48 4.95 5.43
N LEU A 86 -41.13 3.89 6.19
CA LEU A 86 -42.09 3.14 6.99
C LEU A 86 -42.84 4.05 7.98
N LEU A 87 -42.11 4.91 8.71
CA LEU A 87 -42.71 5.87 9.63
C LEU A 87 -43.63 6.86 8.91
N LYS A 88 -43.23 7.37 7.73
CA LYS A 88 -44.09 8.25 6.94
C LYS A 88 -45.37 7.56 6.49
N ASP A 89 -45.28 6.30 6.06
CA ASP A 89 -46.42 5.51 5.61
C ASP A 89 -47.38 5.21 6.77
N GLU A 90 -46.86 4.80 7.93
CA GLU A 90 -47.66 4.57 9.14
C GLU A 90 -48.36 5.85 9.62
N LEU A 91 -47.64 6.97 9.72
CA LEU A 91 -48.23 8.23 10.16
C LEU A 91 -49.29 8.75 9.16
N THR A 92 -49.09 8.52 7.86
CA THR A 92 -50.05 8.90 6.82
C THR A 92 -51.28 8.01 6.86
N ALA A 93 -51.10 6.70 7.08
CA ALA A 93 -52.21 5.76 7.26
C ALA A 93 -53.06 6.12 8.50
N ASP A 94 -52.42 6.47 9.62
CA ASP A 94 -53.11 6.94 10.82
C ASP A 94 -53.91 8.23 10.56
N LEU A 95 -53.36 9.16 9.78
CA LEU A 95 -54.07 10.39 9.38
C LEU A 95 -55.28 10.10 8.48
N LEU A 96 -55.20 9.09 7.60
CA LEU A 96 -56.32 8.69 6.73
C LEU A 96 -57.45 7.98 7.51
N GLN A 97 -57.12 7.25 8.58
CA GLN A 97 -58.11 6.61 9.44
C GLN A 97 -58.85 7.59 10.36
N LEU A 98 -58.27 8.78 10.59
CA LEU A 98 -58.88 9.85 11.38
C LEU A 98 -59.88 10.67 10.53
N GLN A 99 -60.95 10.04 10.03
CA GLN A 99 -62.10 10.81 9.53
C GLN A 99 -62.97 11.30 10.70
N PRO A 100 -63.21 12.62 10.84
CA PRO A 100 -64.00 13.17 11.95
C PRO A 100 -65.48 12.96 11.67
N VAL A 101 -66.08 11.91 12.24
CA VAL A 101 -67.53 11.70 12.17
C VAL A 101 -68.08 11.51 13.59
N GLY A 102 -68.74 12.55 14.11
CA GLY A 102 -69.48 12.48 15.38
C GLY A 102 -68.94 13.33 16.54
N PRO A 103 -69.52 13.20 17.74
CA PRO A 103 -69.33 14.11 18.90
C PRO A 103 -67.90 14.09 19.52
N PHE A 104 -67.01 13.22 19.04
CA PHE A 104 -65.60 13.13 19.48
C PHE A 104 -64.61 13.88 18.57
N ALA A 105 -65.09 14.72 17.64
CA ALA A 105 -64.28 15.45 16.68
C ALA A 105 -63.13 16.27 17.30
N GLY A 106 -63.27 16.76 18.53
CA GLY A 106 -62.20 17.48 19.24
C GLY A 106 -60.95 16.61 19.52
N ILE A 107 -61.14 15.36 19.96
CA ILE A 107 -60.04 14.43 20.27
C ILE A 107 -59.36 13.97 18.98
N CYS A 108 -60.13 13.77 17.90
CA CYS A 108 -59.60 13.48 16.58
C CYS A 108 -58.71 14.61 16.05
N ARG A 109 -59.11 15.88 16.27
CA ARG A 109 -58.37 17.06 15.84
C ARG A 109 -57.04 17.23 16.57
N GLU A 110 -57.00 16.98 17.87
CA GLU A 110 -55.76 17.06 18.66
C GLU A 110 -54.74 15.98 18.23
N ARG A 111 -55.23 14.75 17.97
CA ARG A 111 -54.42 13.66 17.42
C ARG A 111 -53.91 13.96 16.00
N GLU A 112 -54.71 14.59 15.16
CA GLU A 112 -54.32 15.00 13.80
C GLU A 112 -53.18 16.04 13.84
N VAL A 113 -53.31 17.07 14.68
CA VAL A 113 -52.28 18.11 14.88
C VAL A 113 -50.98 17.48 15.38
N TYR A 114 -51.08 16.55 16.33
CA TYR A 114 -49.94 15.83 16.85
C TYR A 114 -49.24 14.97 15.77
N ASN A 115 -49.98 14.15 15.03
CA ASN A 115 -49.42 13.32 13.96
C ASN A 115 -48.78 14.14 12.83
N ARG A 116 -49.36 15.30 12.47
CA ARG A 116 -48.75 16.26 11.54
C ARG A 116 -47.39 16.76 12.04
N SER A 117 -47.29 17.12 13.32
CA SER A 117 -46.03 17.59 13.90
C SER A 117 -44.95 16.50 13.89
N LEU A 118 -45.34 15.26 14.16
CA LEU A 118 -44.45 14.10 14.10
C LEU A 118 -43.99 13.81 12.66
N LEU A 119 -44.89 13.91 11.69
CA LEU A 119 -44.56 13.74 10.27
C LEU A 119 -43.55 14.80 9.80
N GLN A 120 -43.71 16.05 10.26
CA GLN A 120 -42.76 17.13 9.97
C GLN A 120 -41.37 16.83 10.55
N ARG A 121 -41.28 16.30 11.77
CA ARG A 121 -40.00 15.92 12.39
C ARG A 121 -39.29 14.79 11.64
N VAL A 122 -40.02 13.73 11.30
CA VAL A 122 -39.50 12.62 10.50
C VAL A 122 -39.06 13.12 9.11
N GLY A 123 -39.84 14.02 8.50
CA GLY A 123 -39.50 14.68 7.24
C GLY A 123 -38.18 15.44 7.32
N LEU A 124 -38.02 16.30 8.33
CA LEU A 124 -36.80 17.08 8.55
C LEU A 124 -35.58 16.16 8.78
N ALA A 125 -35.70 15.15 9.63
CA ALA A 125 -34.61 14.20 9.89
C ALA A 125 -34.22 13.42 8.62
N ALA A 126 -35.20 12.99 7.83
CA ALA A 126 -34.98 12.31 6.56
C ALA A 126 -34.29 13.22 5.52
N ASP A 127 -34.68 14.49 5.44
CA ASP A 127 -34.07 15.47 4.54
C ASP A 127 -32.61 15.78 4.93
N MET A 128 -32.34 15.95 6.23
CA MET A 128 -30.97 16.11 6.73
C MET A 128 -30.09 14.89 6.40
N SER A 129 -30.65 13.68 6.47
CA SER A 129 -29.93 12.47 6.08
C SER A 129 -29.71 12.38 4.57
N LYS A 130 -30.69 12.80 3.77
CA LYS A 130 -30.61 12.84 2.31
C LYS A 130 -29.51 13.75 1.80
N ASN A 131 -29.30 14.92 2.41
CA ASN A 131 -28.25 15.84 2.01
C ASN A 131 -26.84 15.21 2.06
N ARG A 132 -26.62 14.18 2.91
CA ARG A 132 -25.35 13.47 3.02
C ARG A 132 -25.14 12.38 1.95
N ASP A 133 -26.18 12.01 1.19
CA ASP A 133 -26.08 10.91 0.21
C ASP A 133 -25.05 11.20 -0.88
N LEU A 134 -24.94 12.45 -1.32
CA LEU A 134 -23.96 12.85 -2.33
C LEU A 134 -22.53 12.73 -1.80
N ASP A 135 -22.31 13.16 -0.56
CA ASP A 135 -21.00 13.09 0.06
C ASP A 135 -20.60 11.63 0.29
N ILE A 136 -21.49 10.79 0.84
CA ILE A 136 -21.27 9.36 1.06
C ILE A 136 -20.86 8.66 -0.23
N GLN A 137 -21.51 8.96 -1.35
CA GLN A 137 -21.15 8.40 -2.67
C GLN A 137 -19.77 8.84 -3.17
N SER A 138 -19.28 10.00 -2.73
CA SER A 138 -17.95 10.50 -3.10
C SER A 138 -16.82 9.91 -2.24
N LEU A 139 -17.10 9.47 -1.01
CA LEU A 139 -16.10 8.98 -0.07
C LEU A 139 -15.27 7.79 -0.60
N PRO A 140 -15.83 6.76 -1.26
CA PRO A 140 -15.05 5.65 -1.79
C PRO A 140 -13.98 6.13 -2.78
N TRP A 141 -14.35 7.02 -3.69
CA TRP A 141 -13.41 7.56 -4.68
C TRP A 141 -12.29 8.37 -4.03
N ARG A 142 -12.60 9.15 -2.99
CA ARG A 142 -11.61 9.92 -2.23
C ARG A 142 -10.61 9.00 -1.51
N ILE A 143 -11.13 7.94 -0.88
CA ILE A 143 -10.32 6.94 -0.19
C ILE A 143 -9.39 6.23 -1.17
N GLU A 144 -9.91 5.77 -2.30
CA GLU A 144 -9.11 5.03 -3.28
C GLU A 144 -8.05 5.89 -3.95
N SER A 145 -8.37 7.15 -4.27
CA SER A 145 -7.42 8.12 -4.79
C SER A 145 -6.26 8.36 -3.82
N GLN A 146 -6.56 8.55 -2.53
CA GLN A 146 -5.54 8.72 -1.49
C GLN A 146 -4.66 7.47 -1.31
N ARG A 147 -5.27 6.27 -1.37
CA ARG A 147 -4.54 4.99 -1.31
C ARG A 147 -3.59 4.85 -2.50
N GLY A 148 -4.02 5.22 -3.70
CA GLY A 148 -3.18 5.20 -4.90
C GLY A 148 -1.96 6.11 -4.78
N VAL A 149 -2.13 7.33 -4.26
CA VAL A 149 -1.02 8.26 -4.00
C VAL A 149 -0.08 7.70 -2.95
N LEU A 150 -0.62 7.17 -1.84
CA LEU A 150 0.16 6.58 -0.76
C LEU A 150 1.01 5.39 -1.23
N ASN A 151 0.43 4.47 -1.99
CA ASN A 151 1.14 3.32 -2.57
C ASN A 151 2.23 3.77 -3.55
N SER A 152 1.97 4.81 -4.34
CA SER A 152 2.97 5.38 -5.25
C SER A 152 4.16 5.99 -4.50
N MET A 153 3.91 6.66 -3.37
CA MET A 153 4.96 7.21 -2.51
C MET A 153 5.80 6.11 -1.86
N ILE A 154 5.16 5.04 -1.35
CA ILE A 154 5.84 3.86 -0.80
C ILE A 154 6.70 3.21 -1.89
N ALA A 155 6.15 2.97 -3.08
CA ALA A 155 6.90 2.37 -4.19
C ALA A 155 8.08 3.24 -4.64
N GLN A 156 7.92 4.56 -4.74
CA GLN A 156 9.00 5.48 -5.09
C GLN A 156 10.17 5.40 -4.11
N ARG A 157 9.83 5.29 -2.82
CA ARG A 157 10.78 5.15 -1.73
C ARG A 157 11.49 3.79 -1.76
N ASP A 158 10.75 2.70 -1.91
CA ASP A 158 11.32 1.36 -2.02
C ASP A 158 12.29 1.28 -3.20
N ASN A 159 11.94 1.90 -4.34
CA ASN A 159 12.82 2.00 -5.49
C ASN A 159 14.09 2.79 -5.17
N LYS A 160 14.01 3.90 -4.42
CA LYS A 160 15.19 4.65 -3.98
C LYS A 160 16.09 3.81 -3.06
N THR A 161 15.51 3.06 -2.14
CA THR A 161 16.25 2.15 -1.25
C THR A 161 16.90 1.01 -2.03
N LYS A 162 16.18 0.40 -2.98
CA LYS A 162 16.72 -0.61 -3.89
C LYS A 162 17.86 -0.08 -4.74
N LEU A 163 17.77 1.15 -5.23
CA LEU A 163 18.86 1.80 -5.96
C LEU A 163 20.10 2.02 -5.07
N GLN A 164 19.91 2.47 -3.83
CA GLN A 164 21.02 2.62 -2.88
C GLN A 164 21.67 1.27 -2.55
N LEU A 165 20.85 0.24 -2.35
CA LEU A 165 21.33 -1.12 -2.10
C LEU A 165 22.07 -1.68 -3.32
N ALA A 166 21.55 -1.48 -4.54
CA ALA A 166 22.23 -1.88 -5.77
C ALA A 166 23.55 -1.14 -5.96
N GLN A 167 23.63 0.15 -5.60
CA GLN A 167 24.89 0.91 -5.63
C GLN A 167 25.91 0.41 -4.61
N ALA A 168 25.47 0.11 -3.39
CA ALA A 168 26.33 -0.49 -2.36
C ALA A 168 26.81 -1.89 -2.80
N SER A 169 25.89 -2.74 -3.26
CA SER A 169 26.19 -4.07 -3.78
C SER A 169 27.15 -4.02 -4.98
N LYS A 170 27.04 -3.04 -5.89
CA LYS A 170 28.01 -2.85 -6.98
C LYS A 170 29.43 -2.58 -6.48
N ARG A 171 29.58 -1.84 -5.38
CA ARG A 171 30.89 -1.60 -4.75
C ARG A 171 31.43 -2.88 -4.13
N ASP A 172 30.58 -3.63 -3.44
CA ASP A 172 30.95 -4.92 -2.83
C ASP A 172 31.37 -5.95 -3.90
N SER A 173 30.66 -6.02 -5.03
CA SER A 173 31.01 -6.87 -6.17
C SER A 173 32.37 -6.53 -6.77
N THR A 174 32.80 -5.26 -6.72
CA THR A 174 34.14 -4.87 -7.20
C THR A 174 35.23 -5.48 -6.32
N ALA A 175 35.06 -5.46 -4.99
CA ALA A 175 36.01 -6.08 -4.06
C ALA A 175 36.10 -7.60 -4.28
N LEU A 176 34.95 -8.26 -4.48
CA LEU A 176 34.89 -9.70 -4.77
C LEU A 176 35.61 -10.04 -6.09
N THR A 177 35.47 -9.18 -7.10
CA THR A 177 36.18 -9.35 -8.37
C THR A 177 37.69 -9.25 -8.19
N VAL A 178 38.17 -8.29 -7.39
CA VAL A 178 39.62 -8.10 -7.14
C VAL A 178 40.25 -9.32 -6.46
N ILE A 179 39.60 -9.88 -5.43
CA ILE A 179 40.10 -11.08 -4.74
C ILE A 179 40.15 -12.27 -5.71
N SER A 180 39.10 -12.45 -6.52
CA SER A 180 39.05 -13.51 -7.52
C SER A 180 40.18 -13.39 -8.53
N VAL A 181 40.43 -12.19 -9.04
CA VAL A 181 41.56 -11.91 -9.96
C VAL A 181 42.91 -12.22 -9.30
N MET A 182 43.12 -11.82 -8.04
CA MET A 182 44.35 -12.16 -7.32
C MET A 182 44.53 -13.67 -7.15
N THR A 183 43.48 -14.40 -6.78
CA THR A 183 43.55 -15.86 -6.62
C THR A 183 43.87 -16.55 -7.95
N LEU A 184 43.27 -16.12 -9.06
CA LEU A 184 43.54 -16.64 -10.40
C LEU A 184 44.97 -16.34 -10.88
N LEU A 185 45.56 -15.23 -10.42
CA LEU A 185 46.96 -14.89 -10.71
C LEU A 185 47.94 -15.77 -9.93
N PHE A 186 47.65 -16.08 -8.66
CA PHE A 186 48.57 -16.82 -7.79
C PHE A 186 48.46 -18.35 -7.92
N LEU A 187 47.29 -18.88 -8.28
CA LEU A 187 47.07 -20.33 -8.39
C LEU A 187 48.02 -21.03 -9.39
N PRO A 188 48.25 -20.50 -10.62
CA PRO A 188 49.14 -21.11 -11.60
C PRO A 188 50.60 -21.11 -11.13
N GLY A 189 51.05 -20.01 -10.54
CA GLY A 189 52.42 -19.88 -10.02
C GLY A 189 52.67 -20.82 -8.84
N ALA A 190 51.74 -20.91 -7.89
CA ALA A 190 51.84 -21.82 -6.75
C ALA A 190 51.85 -23.29 -7.18
N TYR A 191 51.02 -23.67 -8.16
CA TYR A 191 51.00 -25.02 -8.72
C TYR A 191 52.34 -25.39 -9.34
N VAL A 192 52.90 -24.53 -10.20
CA VAL A 192 54.20 -24.79 -10.82
C VAL A 192 55.32 -24.83 -9.77
N ALA A 193 55.33 -23.91 -8.79
CA ALA A 193 56.32 -23.93 -7.70
C ALA A 193 56.29 -25.25 -6.90
N THR A 194 55.11 -25.82 -6.70
CA THR A 194 54.95 -27.12 -6.04
C THR A 194 55.56 -28.25 -6.87
N LEU A 195 55.30 -28.27 -8.19
CA LEU A 195 55.87 -29.28 -9.10
C LEU A 195 57.40 -29.26 -9.11
N PHE A 196 58.00 -28.07 -9.09
CA PHE A 196 59.45 -27.90 -8.97
C PHE A 196 59.97 -28.36 -7.60
N THR A 197 59.26 -28.05 -6.51
CA THR A 197 59.64 -28.49 -5.14
C THR A 197 59.65 -30.02 -5.01
N THR A 198 58.73 -30.71 -5.69
CA THR A 198 58.68 -32.18 -5.71
C THR A 198 59.75 -32.83 -6.60
N ASN A 199 60.66 -32.06 -7.20
CA ASN A 199 61.79 -32.56 -7.99
C ASN A 199 61.38 -33.52 -9.13
N MET A 200 60.18 -33.35 -9.69
CA MET A 200 59.64 -34.24 -10.73
C MET A 200 60.43 -34.22 -12.05
N PHE A 201 61.31 -33.24 -12.24
CA PHE A 201 62.09 -33.03 -13.46
C PHE A 201 63.59 -32.92 -13.12
N ALA A 202 64.42 -33.78 -13.73
CA ALA A 202 65.86 -33.72 -13.58
C ALA A 202 66.45 -32.67 -14.55
N PHE A 203 66.66 -31.45 -14.07
CA PHE A 203 67.25 -30.37 -14.86
C PHE A 203 68.78 -30.31 -14.69
N LYS A 204 69.49 -29.89 -15.75
CA LYS A 204 70.93 -29.57 -15.70
C LYS A 204 71.14 -28.11 -15.28
N ASP A 205 72.22 -27.86 -14.56
CA ASP A 205 72.57 -26.58 -13.91
C ASP A 205 72.09 -25.32 -14.67
N GLY A 206 71.22 -24.54 -14.02
CA GLY A 206 70.77 -23.22 -14.49
C GLY A 206 69.58 -23.20 -15.46
N GLN A 207 69.15 -24.35 -16.01
CA GLN A 207 68.02 -24.41 -16.96
C GLN A 207 66.64 -24.36 -16.28
N GLU A 208 66.56 -24.60 -14.97
CA GLU A 208 65.33 -24.66 -14.17
C GLU A 208 64.52 -23.35 -14.21
N VAL A 209 65.22 -22.22 -14.11
CA VAL A 209 64.60 -20.89 -14.05
C VAL A 209 63.96 -20.52 -15.40
N TRP A 210 64.59 -20.91 -16.51
CA TRP A 210 64.06 -20.66 -17.86
C TRP A 210 62.82 -21.50 -18.17
N VAL A 211 62.82 -22.77 -17.73
CA VAL A 211 61.65 -23.65 -17.89
C VAL A 211 60.49 -23.18 -17.01
N TYR A 212 60.76 -22.71 -15.78
CA TYR A 212 59.75 -22.12 -14.91
C TYR A 212 59.00 -20.95 -15.58
N PHE A 213 59.74 -19.96 -16.11
CA PHE A 213 59.13 -18.82 -16.79
C PHE A 213 58.36 -19.23 -18.06
N THR A 214 58.90 -20.18 -18.82
CA THR A 214 58.29 -20.65 -20.08
C THR A 214 56.97 -21.37 -19.84
N VAL A 215 56.76 -22.00 -18.68
CA VAL A 215 55.50 -22.69 -18.33
C VAL A 215 54.53 -21.76 -17.61
N VAL A 216 54.99 -20.93 -16.68
CA VAL A 216 54.14 -20.06 -15.87
C VAL A 216 53.47 -18.96 -16.70
N ILE A 217 54.18 -18.33 -17.63
CA ILE A 217 53.65 -17.25 -18.47
C ILE A 217 52.44 -17.72 -19.31
N PRO A 218 52.52 -18.80 -20.13
CA PRO A 218 51.38 -19.24 -20.93
C PRO A 218 50.24 -19.79 -20.08
N LEU A 219 50.54 -20.44 -18.95
CA LEU A 219 49.51 -20.95 -18.04
C LEU A 219 48.71 -19.78 -17.43
N THR A 220 49.39 -18.74 -16.98
CA THR A 220 48.75 -17.53 -16.44
C THR A 220 47.96 -16.79 -17.53
N ALA A 221 48.51 -16.69 -18.74
CA ALA A 221 47.83 -16.08 -19.89
C ALA A 221 46.57 -16.86 -20.32
N PHE A 222 46.60 -18.19 -20.22
CA PHE A 222 45.46 -19.06 -20.50
C PHE A 222 44.33 -18.81 -19.48
N VAL A 223 44.63 -18.84 -18.18
CA VAL A 223 43.65 -18.57 -17.12
C VAL A 223 43.04 -17.16 -17.26
N MET A 224 43.86 -16.15 -17.52
CA MET A 224 43.40 -14.78 -17.76
C MET A 224 42.54 -14.66 -19.04
N SER A 225 42.90 -15.37 -20.11
CA SER A 225 42.11 -15.37 -21.35
C SER A 225 40.73 -16.00 -21.15
N VAL A 226 40.64 -17.13 -20.45
CA VAL A 226 39.37 -17.79 -20.13
C VAL A 226 38.48 -16.86 -19.29
N TRP A 227 39.04 -16.23 -18.25
CA TRP A 227 38.30 -15.28 -17.42
C TRP A 227 37.83 -14.06 -18.21
N TYR A 228 38.69 -13.48 -19.04
CA TYR A 228 38.36 -12.34 -19.88
C TYR A 228 37.25 -12.68 -20.90
N PHE A 229 37.26 -13.87 -21.47
CA PHE A 229 36.22 -14.33 -22.39
C PHE A 229 34.88 -14.51 -21.64
N TRP A 230 34.91 -15.12 -20.46
CA TRP A 230 33.72 -15.35 -19.62
C TRP A 230 33.08 -14.05 -19.14
N ILE A 231 33.87 -13.04 -18.80
CA ILE A 231 33.35 -11.73 -18.37
C ILE A 231 32.84 -10.88 -19.55
N ARG A 232 33.28 -11.20 -20.77
CA ARG A 232 32.94 -10.50 -22.00
C ARG A 232 31.72 -11.10 -22.71
N ASP A 233 31.27 -12.29 -22.30
CA ASP A 233 30.01 -12.91 -22.73
C ASP A 233 28.89 -12.78 -21.68
N PRO A 234 28.24 -11.61 -21.54
CA PRO A 234 27.04 -11.46 -20.71
C PRO A 234 25.76 -12.02 -21.37
N LYS A 235 25.87 -12.95 -22.33
CA LYS A 235 24.73 -13.34 -23.19
C LYS A 235 24.01 -14.66 -22.84
N ALA A 236 24.30 -15.32 -21.71
CA ALA A 236 23.66 -16.61 -21.41
C ALA A 236 22.94 -16.71 -20.05
N ASN A 237 22.86 -15.64 -19.25
CA ASN A 237 22.19 -15.69 -17.93
C ASN A 237 20.96 -14.78 -17.79
N GLN A 238 20.39 -14.25 -18.88
CA GLN A 238 19.11 -13.51 -18.80
C GLN A 238 17.87 -14.38 -19.07
N ASP A 239 18.06 -15.65 -19.41
CA ASP A 239 16.96 -16.51 -19.87
C ASP A 239 16.43 -17.46 -18.76
N GLU A 240 17.15 -17.62 -17.65
CA GLU A 240 16.73 -18.51 -16.55
C GLU A 240 16.06 -17.78 -15.37
N GLU A 241 16.30 -16.48 -15.15
CA GLU A 241 15.62 -15.72 -14.08
C GLU A 241 14.24 -15.15 -14.49
N SER A 242 13.85 -15.24 -15.78
CA SER A 242 12.53 -14.81 -16.25
C SER A 242 11.46 -15.92 -16.24
N GLY A 243 11.80 -17.14 -15.82
CA GLY A 243 10.88 -18.28 -15.75
C GLY A 243 10.14 -18.48 -14.42
N GLY A 244 10.37 -17.65 -13.40
CA GLY A 244 9.98 -17.93 -12.01
C GLY A 244 9.22 -16.81 -11.29
N SER A 245 8.32 -16.08 -11.94
CA SER A 245 7.31 -15.27 -11.24
C SER A 245 6.17 -14.92 -12.19
N GLY A 246 5.25 -15.86 -12.37
CA GLY A 246 4.19 -15.72 -13.37
C GLY A 246 3.25 -16.91 -13.40
N LYS A 247 2.74 -17.32 -12.24
CA LYS A 247 1.49 -18.07 -12.09
C LYS A 247 1.05 -18.00 -10.63
N ASP A 248 -0.27 -17.94 -10.45
CA ASP A 248 -1.01 -17.66 -9.20
C ASP A 248 -1.12 -16.14 -9.00
N ASP A 249 -2.13 -15.44 -9.53
CA ASP A 249 -3.55 -15.66 -9.29
C ASP A 249 -4.42 -15.33 -10.52
N LYS A 250 -5.08 -16.36 -11.04
CA LYS A 250 -6.37 -16.26 -11.74
C LYS A 250 -7.10 -17.60 -11.57
N GLN A 251 -8.37 -17.50 -11.17
CA GLN A 251 -9.36 -18.56 -10.91
C GLN A 251 -9.18 -19.22 -9.54
N ASP A 252 -10.14 -19.15 -8.61
CA ASP A 252 -11.62 -19.14 -8.74
C ASP A 252 -12.33 -18.08 -7.87
#